data_AF-A0A8H5Q9G9-F1
#
_entry.id   AF-A0A8H5Q9G9-F1
#
_cell.length_a   1.000
_cell.length_b   1.000
_cell.length_c   1.000
_cell.angle_alpha   90.00
_cell.angle_beta   90.00
_cell.angle_gamma   90.00
#
_symmetry.space_group_name_H-M   'P 1'
#
loop_
_entity.id
_entity.type
_entity.pdbx_description
1 polymer ?
#
loop_
_entity_poly.entity_id
_entity_poly.type
_entity_poly.pdbx_seq_one_letter_code
_entity_poly.pdbx_strand_id
1 'polypeptide(L)'
;MACISLSETTAAVEWQWEGVTRNLATADPDHDAIRFTLRLDRESQSGAHFELGIPFRFKDKPAGAGVRLRINPFFIKSFSYSDVPSLPDAVKPIFDMTTSLDFTLDNRITVLIPSDVQEPVEAARARSGKVLDLIHELSCITFLRIYIQQSLLSPDELKAISEAVEQRQIKPFSDPDYDISRMFGGSGAKVTTIPPPKPPSYKNATRSQPPSNAPSNRKRPRQDSHPEFFNQFWDKLQKLESKVDDLQADNARLRADNAQLKEKVERLEKKCEGLEPVDAEEAVIIEIRDDISSLDHRVKCIEDARDEDLEDIKEGVFDELAKRLIGG
;
A
#
# COMPACT_ATOMS: atom_id res chain seq x y z
N MET A 1 -20.56 -20.28 1.40
CA MET A 1 -20.61 -19.77 0.01
C MET A 1 -21.09 -18.34 0.09
N ALA A 2 -20.16 -17.42 0.27
CA ALA A 2 -20.44 -16.16 0.95
C ALA A 2 -19.89 -14.98 0.15
N CYS A 3 -20.80 -14.10 -0.27
CA CYS A 3 -20.48 -12.71 -0.57
C CYS A 3 -19.95 -12.07 0.71
N ILE A 4 -18.78 -11.45 0.64
CA ILE A 4 -18.22 -10.69 1.75
C ILE A 4 -18.79 -9.29 1.66
N SER A 5 -19.42 -8.78 2.72
CA SER A 5 -20.06 -7.47 2.67
C SER A 5 -20.00 -6.71 4.00
N LEU A 6 -19.57 -5.46 3.91
CA LEU A 6 -19.78 -4.41 4.91
C LEU A 6 -20.66 -3.34 4.27
N SER A 7 -21.79 -3.02 4.92
CA SER A 7 -22.69 -1.98 4.42
C SER A 7 -22.68 -0.80 5.38
N GLU A 8 -22.21 0.36 4.91
CA GLU A 8 -22.23 1.63 5.63
C GLU A 8 -21.76 1.51 7.10
N THR A 9 -20.65 0.81 7.33
CA THR A 9 -20.05 0.75 8.67
C THR A 9 -19.33 2.06 8.99
N THR A 10 -19.24 2.44 10.26
CA THR A 10 -18.45 3.60 10.67
C THR A 10 -16.98 3.37 10.32
N ALA A 11 -16.33 4.38 9.76
CA ALA A 11 -14.94 4.32 9.35
C ALA A 11 -14.17 5.60 9.68
N ALA A 12 -12.84 5.49 9.75
CA ALA A 12 -11.93 6.63 9.71
C ALA A 12 -10.84 6.38 8.67
N VAL A 13 -10.26 7.42 8.11
CA VAL A 13 -9.25 7.30 7.04
C VAL A 13 -7.95 7.97 7.45
N GLU A 14 -6.82 7.36 7.11
CA GLU A 14 -5.48 7.88 7.31
C GLU A 14 -4.69 7.81 5.99
N TRP A 15 -3.85 8.82 5.74
CA TRP A 15 -2.96 8.87 4.59
C TRP A 15 -1.72 9.73 4.87
N GLN A 16 -0.76 9.69 3.94
CA GLN A 16 0.40 10.58 3.95
C GLN A 16 0.18 11.74 2.97
N TRP A 17 0.43 12.97 3.43
CA TRP A 17 0.40 14.16 2.60
C TRP A 17 1.62 15.03 2.92
N GLU A 18 2.48 15.28 1.92
CA GLU A 18 3.67 16.13 2.08
C GLU A 18 4.58 15.70 3.26
N GLY A 19 4.69 14.39 3.51
CA GLY A 19 5.50 13.82 4.59
C GLY A 19 4.85 13.88 5.98
N VAL A 20 3.58 14.27 6.06
CA VAL A 20 2.81 14.33 7.31
C VAL A 20 1.64 13.36 7.24
N THR A 21 1.46 12.57 8.32
CA THR A 21 0.28 11.73 8.50
C THR A 21 -0.96 12.61 8.68
N ARG A 22 -1.94 12.44 7.79
CA ARG A 22 -3.25 13.08 7.84
C ARG A 22 -4.30 12.05 8.20
N ASN A 23 -5.38 12.51 8.81
CA ASN A 23 -6.51 11.68 9.15
C ASN A 23 -7.83 12.42 8.93
N LEU A 24 -8.86 11.63 8.66
CA LEU A 24 -10.24 12.08 8.57
C LEU A 24 -11.09 11.11 9.39
N ALA A 25 -11.36 11.54 10.62
CA ALA A 25 -12.13 10.81 11.62
C ALA A 25 -13.47 11.49 11.94
N THR A 26 -13.61 12.78 11.60
CA THR A 26 -14.83 13.57 11.89
C THR A 26 -15.38 14.17 10.61
N ALA A 27 -16.70 14.10 10.46
CA ALA A 27 -17.42 14.67 9.33
C ALA A 27 -18.01 16.04 9.68
N ASP A 28 -18.75 16.65 8.73
CA ASP A 28 -19.57 17.81 9.01
C ASP A 28 -21.05 17.58 8.60
N PRO A 29 -21.98 17.44 9.55
CA PRO A 29 -21.87 17.68 10.98
C PRO A 29 -21.10 16.57 11.72
N ASP A 30 -20.69 16.88 12.93
CA ASP A 30 -19.91 16.01 13.81
C ASP A 30 -20.65 14.76 14.29
N HIS A 31 -21.99 14.79 14.31
CA HIS A 31 -22.81 13.61 14.64
C HIS A 31 -22.98 12.63 13.48
N ASP A 32 -22.66 13.03 12.26
CA ASP A 32 -22.70 12.12 11.12
C ASP A 32 -21.35 11.40 11.00
N ALA A 33 -21.40 10.07 10.97
CA ALA A 33 -20.21 9.25 10.83
C ALA A 33 -19.74 9.19 9.36
N ILE A 34 -18.44 9.08 9.16
CA ILE A 34 -17.87 8.63 7.88
C ILE A 34 -18.19 7.15 7.75
N ARG A 35 -18.65 6.75 6.56
CA ARG A 35 -19.17 5.41 6.30
C ARG A 35 -18.29 4.69 5.29
N PHE A 36 -18.03 3.41 5.50
CA PHE A 36 -17.34 2.55 4.53
C PHE A 36 -18.26 1.41 4.11
N THR A 37 -18.29 1.17 2.80
CA THR A 37 -18.99 0.04 2.18
C THR A 37 -17.98 -0.78 1.40
N LEU A 38 -17.99 -2.08 1.67
CA LEU A 38 -17.18 -3.08 0.98
C LEU A 38 -18.10 -4.20 0.54
N ARG A 39 -17.98 -4.63 -0.72
CA ARG A 39 -18.61 -5.86 -1.18
C ARG A 39 -17.65 -6.60 -2.09
N LEU A 40 -17.51 -7.90 -1.87
CA LEU A 40 -16.77 -8.81 -2.74
C LEU A 40 -17.63 -10.05 -2.96
N ASP A 41 -18.09 -10.22 -4.20
CA ASP A 41 -18.75 -11.44 -4.62
C ASP A 41 -17.70 -12.45 -5.10
N ARG A 42 -17.71 -13.65 -4.55
CA ARG A 42 -16.78 -14.73 -4.89
C ARG A 42 -17.31 -15.65 -5.99
N GLU A 43 -18.60 -15.57 -6.33
CA GLU A 43 -19.25 -16.47 -7.29
C GLU A 43 -19.31 -15.88 -8.70
N SER A 44 -19.66 -14.60 -8.83
CA SER A 44 -19.82 -13.97 -10.14
C SER A 44 -18.60 -13.12 -10.54
N GLN A 45 -17.62 -13.79 -11.17
CA GLN A 45 -16.47 -13.14 -11.82
C GLN A 45 -15.71 -12.13 -10.92
N SER A 46 -15.74 -12.32 -9.59
CA SER A 46 -15.09 -11.48 -8.58
C SER A 46 -15.52 -10.00 -8.60
N GLY A 47 -16.82 -9.74 -8.71
CA GLY A 47 -17.38 -8.39 -8.55
C GLY A 47 -17.00 -7.77 -7.21
N ALA A 48 -16.48 -6.54 -7.23
CA ALA A 48 -16.01 -5.83 -6.05
C ALA A 48 -16.48 -4.36 -6.04
N HIS A 49 -16.77 -3.86 -4.84
CA HIS A 49 -17.17 -2.49 -4.58
C HIS A 49 -16.52 -1.99 -3.29
N PHE A 50 -15.92 -0.80 -3.35
CA PHE A 50 -15.29 -0.14 -2.22
C PHE A 50 -15.63 1.35 -2.26
N GLU A 51 -16.31 1.84 -1.23
CA GLU A 51 -16.79 3.22 -1.20
C GLU A 51 -16.76 3.81 0.21
N LEU A 52 -16.24 5.04 0.30
CA LEU A 52 -16.24 5.87 1.50
C LEU A 52 -17.27 6.99 1.35
N GLY A 53 -18.26 7.05 2.24
CA GLY A 53 -19.16 8.19 2.36
C GLY A 53 -18.68 9.18 3.40
N ILE A 54 -18.45 10.42 2.99
CA ILE A 54 -17.97 11.50 3.84
C ILE A 54 -19.04 12.61 3.88
N PRO A 55 -19.76 12.74 5.00
CA PRO A 55 -20.70 13.84 5.21
C PRO A 55 -19.98 15.20 5.26
N PHE A 56 -20.42 16.14 4.42
CA PHE A 56 -20.15 17.56 4.57
C PHE A 56 -21.27 18.38 3.92
N ARG A 57 -21.36 19.68 4.22
CA ARG A 57 -22.41 20.57 3.70
C ARG A 57 -21.91 21.37 2.50
N PHE A 58 -22.50 21.12 1.34
CA PHE A 58 -22.30 21.91 0.12
C PHE A 58 -22.92 23.30 0.26
N LYS A 59 -22.30 24.32 -0.34
CA LYS A 59 -22.75 25.72 -0.26
C LYS A 59 -24.15 25.93 -0.82
N ASP A 60 -24.44 25.32 -1.96
CA ASP A 60 -25.73 25.36 -2.65
C ASP A 60 -26.72 24.29 -2.12
N LYS A 61 -26.21 23.23 -1.48
CA LYS A 61 -27.01 22.19 -0.80
C LYS A 61 -26.56 21.92 0.64
N PRO A 62 -26.87 22.83 1.58
CA PRO A 62 -26.45 22.67 2.96
C PRO A 62 -27.16 21.55 3.71
N ALA A 63 -28.14 20.86 3.12
CA ALA A 63 -28.80 19.67 3.67
C ALA A 63 -28.44 18.37 2.91
N GLY A 64 -27.54 18.43 1.93
CA GLY A 64 -27.18 17.29 1.08
C GLY A 64 -26.32 16.22 1.78
N ALA A 65 -26.26 15.04 1.16
CA ALA A 65 -25.67 13.81 1.70
C ALA A 65 -24.13 13.68 1.56
N GLY A 66 -23.39 14.79 1.49
CA GLY A 66 -21.93 14.79 1.38
C GLY A 66 -21.39 14.17 0.06
N VAL A 67 -20.17 13.64 0.12
CA VAL A 67 -19.46 13.04 -1.04
C VAL A 67 -19.28 11.54 -0.86
N ARG A 68 -19.22 10.80 -1.98
CA ARG A 68 -18.79 9.41 -2.02
C ARG A 68 -17.43 9.31 -2.71
N LEU A 69 -16.46 8.67 -2.09
CA LEU A 69 -15.15 8.37 -2.65
C LEU A 69 -15.10 6.89 -3.02
N ARG A 70 -14.99 6.62 -4.32
CA ARG A 70 -15.06 5.26 -4.86
C ARG A 70 -13.68 4.78 -5.29
N ILE A 71 -13.23 3.69 -4.67
CA ILE A 71 -12.00 3.00 -5.06
C ILE A 71 -12.35 2.02 -6.17
N ASN A 72 -11.77 2.20 -7.35
CA ASN A 72 -12.00 1.29 -8.46
C ASN A 72 -11.19 0.00 -8.24
N PRO A 73 -11.83 -1.19 -8.21
CA PRO A 73 -11.15 -2.48 -8.08
C PRO A 73 -9.97 -2.67 -9.03
N PHE A 74 -10.07 -2.18 -10.27
CA PHE A 74 -8.98 -2.31 -11.25
C PHE A 74 -7.73 -1.50 -10.89
N PHE A 75 -7.87 -0.48 -10.04
CA PHE A 75 -6.76 0.35 -9.61
C PHE A 75 -6.13 -0.16 -8.32
N ILE A 76 -6.66 -1.19 -7.67
CA ILE A 76 -6.07 -1.73 -6.45
C ILE A 76 -4.83 -2.54 -6.82
N LYS A 77 -3.65 -2.01 -6.47
CA LYS A 77 -2.36 -2.67 -6.68
C LYS A 77 -2.08 -3.67 -5.57
N SER A 78 -2.37 -3.31 -4.32
CA SER A 78 -2.23 -4.19 -3.17
C SER A 78 -3.26 -3.86 -2.10
N PHE A 79 -3.60 -4.87 -1.31
CA PHE A 79 -4.44 -4.77 -0.15
C PHE A 79 -3.76 -5.53 0.99
N SER A 80 -3.70 -4.92 2.17
CA SER A 80 -3.24 -5.61 3.39
C SER A 80 -4.12 -5.21 4.56
N TYR A 81 -4.17 -6.06 5.58
CA TYR A 81 -4.94 -5.79 6.78
C TYR A 81 -4.12 -6.10 8.02
N SER A 82 -4.37 -5.36 9.09
CA SER A 82 -3.76 -5.63 10.40
C SER A 82 -4.64 -5.09 11.52
N ASP A 83 -4.64 -5.80 12.64
CA ASP A 83 -5.21 -5.27 13.87
C ASP A 83 -4.22 -4.28 14.47
N VAL A 84 -4.68 -3.06 14.76
CA VAL A 84 -3.79 -1.96 15.15
C VAL A 84 -3.74 -1.87 16.68
N PRO A 85 -2.60 -2.20 17.32
CA PRO A 85 -2.49 -2.18 18.78
C PRO A 85 -2.42 -0.77 19.36
N SER A 86 -1.99 0.22 18.56
CA SER A 86 -1.88 1.62 18.95
C SER A 86 -2.61 2.51 17.95
N LEU A 87 -3.84 2.90 18.30
CA LEU A 87 -4.67 3.77 17.48
C LEU A 87 -4.13 5.21 17.38
N PRO A 88 -4.27 5.88 16.23
CA PRO A 88 -4.05 7.33 16.14
C PRO A 88 -5.00 8.09 17.07
N ASP A 89 -4.55 9.22 17.63
CA ASP A 89 -5.34 10.00 18.61
C ASP A 89 -6.71 10.45 18.09
N ALA A 90 -6.83 10.69 16.77
CA ALA A 90 -8.08 11.06 16.14
C ALA A 90 -9.09 9.90 16.01
N VAL A 91 -8.60 8.65 16.02
CA VAL A 91 -9.39 7.42 15.80
C VAL A 91 -9.81 6.78 17.14
N LYS A 92 -9.01 6.96 18.20
CA LYS A 92 -9.31 6.46 19.56
C LYS A 92 -10.73 6.76 20.07
N PRO A 93 -11.34 7.93 19.82
CA PRO A 93 -12.68 8.22 20.31
C PRO A 93 -13.80 7.48 19.56
N ILE A 94 -13.50 6.90 18.39
CA ILE A 94 -14.49 6.29 17.49
C ILE A 94 -14.59 4.79 17.72
N PHE A 95 -13.46 4.14 18.01
CA PHE A 95 -13.36 2.69 18.14
C PHE A 95 -12.51 2.30 19.34
N ASP A 96 -12.96 1.30 20.08
CA ASP A 96 -12.17 0.69 21.15
C ASP A 96 -11.07 -0.23 20.58
N MET A 97 -11.41 -0.96 19.51
CA MET A 97 -10.52 -1.86 18.77
C MET A 97 -10.79 -1.74 17.27
N THR A 98 -9.73 -1.79 16.46
CA THR A 98 -9.84 -1.61 15.01
C THR A 98 -9.05 -2.61 14.20
N THR A 99 -9.59 -2.89 13.02
CA THR A 99 -8.87 -3.49 11.91
C THR A 99 -8.56 -2.39 10.90
N SER A 100 -7.29 -2.28 10.51
CA SER A 100 -6.83 -1.42 9.43
C SER A 100 -6.90 -2.16 8.10
N LEU A 101 -7.38 -1.46 7.07
CA LEU A 101 -7.44 -1.91 5.69
C LEU A 101 -6.57 -0.96 4.85
N ASP A 102 -5.43 -1.45 4.41
CA ASP A 102 -4.42 -0.67 3.70
C ASP A 102 -4.53 -0.92 2.21
N PHE A 103 -4.77 0.14 1.45
CA PHE A 103 -4.90 0.12 0.00
C PHE A 103 -3.74 0.86 -0.64
N THR A 104 -3.04 0.19 -1.55
CA THR A 104 -2.16 0.84 -2.53
C THR A 104 -2.81 0.79 -3.89
N LEU A 105 -2.89 1.92 -4.56
CA LEU A 105 -3.58 2.09 -5.83
C LEU A 105 -2.61 2.47 -6.96
N ASP A 106 -2.87 2.00 -8.17
CA ASP A 106 -2.19 2.43 -9.39
C ASP A 106 -2.72 3.78 -9.91
N ASN A 107 -3.90 4.20 -9.43
CA ASN A 107 -4.53 5.45 -9.81
C ASN A 107 -5.35 6.04 -8.65
N ARG A 108 -5.77 7.29 -8.79
CA ARG A 108 -6.51 8.05 -7.77
C ARG A 108 -7.94 7.55 -7.58
N ILE A 109 -8.48 7.86 -6.40
CA ILE A 109 -9.87 7.56 -6.02
C ILE A 109 -10.82 8.46 -6.81
N THR A 110 -11.96 7.91 -7.24
CA THR A 110 -13.00 8.69 -7.94
C THR A 110 -13.87 9.44 -6.93
N VAL A 111 -14.04 10.75 -7.13
CA VAL A 111 -14.89 11.59 -6.29
C VAL A 111 -16.27 11.73 -6.92
N LEU A 112 -17.31 11.32 -6.20
CA LEU A 112 -18.71 11.35 -6.63
C LEU A 112 -19.53 12.30 -5.76
N ILE A 113 -20.17 13.28 -6.40
CA ILE A 113 -21.08 14.24 -5.75
C ILE A 113 -22.48 14.17 -6.37
N PRO A 114 -23.53 14.67 -5.69
CA PRO A 114 -24.85 14.79 -6.31
C PRO A 114 -24.79 15.59 -7.62
N SER A 115 -25.50 15.13 -8.65
CA SER A 115 -25.44 15.70 -10.01
C SER A 115 -25.88 17.16 -10.07
N ASP A 116 -26.77 17.53 -9.16
CA ASP A 116 -27.40 18.83 -9.04
C ASP A 116 -26.56 19.84 -8.22
N VAL A 117 -25.40 19.45 -7.68
CA VAL A 117 -24.45 20.34 -7.01
C VAL A 117 -23.66 21.15 -8.04
N GLN A 118 -23.54 22.46 -7.81
CA GLN A 118 -22.80 23.37 -8.69
C GLN A 118 -21.29 23.17 -8.59
N GLU A 119 -20.60 23.37 -9.72
CA GLU A 119 -19.14 23.33 -9.80
C GLU A 119 -18.56 24.75 -9.97
N PRO A 120 -17.39 25.06 -9.38
CA PRO A 120 -16.58 24.19 -8.53
C PRO A 120 -17.24 23.91 -7.17
N VAL A 121 -16.93 22.76 -6.58
CA VAL A 121 -17.49 22.36 -5.28
C VAL A 121 -17.06 23.35 -4.21
N GLU A 122 -18.03 23.96 -3.54
CA GLU A 122 -17.79 24.88 -2.41
C GLU A 122 -18.51 24.40 -1.15
N ALA A 123 -17.86 24.59 -0.01
CA ALA A 123 -18.43 24.28 1.30
C ALA A 123 -19.35 25.39 1.80
N ALA A 124 -20.44 25.01 2.49
CA ALA A 124 -21.39 25.97 3.07
C ALA A 124 -20.82 26.77 4.25
N ARG A 125 -19.85 26.20 4.96
CA ARG A 125 -19.30 26.75 6.20
C ARG A 125 -17.85 26.35 6.39
N ALA A 126 -17.14 27.08 7.25
CA ALA A 126 -15.72 26.86 7.51
C ALA A 126 -15.38 25.43 7.97
N ARG A 127 -16.27 24.78 8.75
CA ARG A 127 -16.09 23.39 9.19
C ARG A 127 -16.12 22.41 7.99
N SER A 128 -17.15 22.49 7.15
CA SER A 128 -17.22 21.77 5.87
C SER A 128 -16.05 22.11 4.95
N GLY A 129 -15.55 23.36 4.98
CA GLY A 129 -14.38 23.77 4.22
C GLY A 129 -13.14 22.96 4.60
N LYS A 130 -12.88 22.77 5.90
CA LYS A 130 -11.80 21.90 6.37
C LYS A 130 -11.94 20.45 5.91
N VAL A 131 -13.17 19.92 5.92
CA VAL A 131 -13.44 18.55 5.42
C VAL A 131 -13.19 18.48 3.90
N LEU A 132 -13.62 19.49 3.15
CA LEU A 132 -13.40 19.59 1.71
C LEU A 132 -11.91 19.67 1.35
N ASP A 133 -11.11 20.42 2.13
CA ASP A 133 -9.66 20.50 1.96
C ASP A 133 -9.00 19.13 2.17
N LEU A 134 -9.43 18.37 3.19
CA LEU A 134 -8.97 16.99 3.42
C LEU A 134 -9.41 16.02 2.30
N ILE A 135 -10.62 16.18 1.76
CA ILE A 135 -11.08 15.39 0.61
C ILE A 135 -10.24 15.69 -0.63
N HIS A 136 -9.83 16.96 -0.85
CA HIS A 136 -8.91 17.30 -1.94
C HIS A 136 -7.59 16.54 -1.80
N GLU A 137 -6.96 16.58 -0.62
CA GLU A 137 -5.73 15.82 -0.33
C GLU A 137 -5.94 14.31 -0.61
N LEU A 138 -7.00 13.73 -0.04
CA LEU A 138 -7.35 12.31 -0.17
C LEU A 138 -7.69 11.91 -1.63
N SER A 139 -8.15 12.84 -2.47
CA SER A 139 -8.39 12.58 -3.89
C SER A 139 -7.11 12.54 -4.73
N CYS A 140 -6.00 13.05 -4.20
CA CYS A 140 -4.74 13.17 -4.93
C CYS A 140 -3.76 12.02 -4.66
N ILE A 141 -3.95 11.27 -3.57
CA ILE A 141 -3.10 10.17 -3.14
C ILE A 141 -3.42 8.86 -3.86
N THR A 142 -2.50 7.90 -3.70
CA THR A 142 -2.64 6.51 -4.15
C THR A 142 -2.45 5.50 -3.02
N PHE A 143 -2.17 5.95 -1.79
CA PHE A 143 -2.05 5.06 -0.63
C PHE A 143 -2.93 5.59 0.50
N LEU A 144 -3.86 4.77 0.97
CA LEU A 144 -4.74 5.11 2.09
C LEU A 144 -4.96 3.91 3.01
N ARG A 145 -5.20 4.22 4.28
CA ARG A 145 -5.59 3.27 5.31
C ARG A 145 -7.00 3.60 5.78
N ILE A 146 -7.87 2.60 5.80
CA ILE A 146 -9.23 2.71 6.32
C ILE A 146 -9.31 1.91 7.62
N TYR A 147 -9.72 2.57 8.70
CA TYR A 147 -10.01 1.93 9.98
C TYR A 147 -11.49 1.60 10.06
N ILE A 148 -11.77 0.36 10.46
CA ILE A 148 -13.11 -0.12 10.81
C ILE A 148 -13.06 -0.79 12.19
N GLN A 149 -14.22 -0.98 12.81
CA GLN A 149 -14.31 -1.73 14.06
C GLN A 149 -13.78 -3.16 13.85
N GLN A 150 -12.99 -3.64 14.81
CA GLN A 150 -12.47 -5.01 14.79
C GLN A 150 -13.61 -6.03 14.76
N SER A 151 -13.36 -7.18 14.14
CA SER A 151 -14.31 -8.30 14.04
C SER A 151 -15.52 -8.08 13.13
N LEU A 152 -15.60 -6.93 12.42
CA LEU A 152 -16.61 -6.74 11.37
C LEU A 152 -16.38 -7.66 10.16
N LEU A 153 -15.12 -8.04 9.92
CA LEU A 153 -14.73 -9.06 8.95
C LEU A 153 -13.95 -10.14 9.69
N SER A 154 -14.22 -11.39 9.37
CA SER A 154 -13.43 -12.51 9.87
C SER A 154 -12.04 -12.55 9.21
N PRO A 155 -11.04 -13.17 9.86
CA PRO A 155 -9.72 -13.34 9.27
C PRO A 155 -9.74 -14.04 7.90
N ASP A 156 -10.64 -15.02 7.73
CA ASP A 156 -10.81 -15.73 6.45
C ASP A 156 -11.39 -14.83 5.36
N GLU A 157 -12.30 -13.93 5.70
CA GLU A 157 -12.84 -12.93 4.74
C GLU A 157 -11.77 -11.92 4.35
N LEU A 158 -11.00 -11.40 5.32
CA LEU A 158 -9.90 -10.47 5.06
C LEU A 158 -8.83 -11.11 4.17
N LYS A 159 -8.48 -12.37 4.45
CA LYS A 159 -7.57 -13.16 3.62
C LYS A 159 -8.12 -13.36 2.21
N ALA A 160 -9.40 -13.69 2.07
CA ALA A 160 -10.03 -13.86 0.77
C ALA A 160 -10.03 -12.56 -0.06
N ILE A 161 -10.21 -11.39 0.58
CA ILE A 161 -10.07 -10.09 -0.10
C ILE A 161 -8.63 -9.89 -0.59
N SER A 162 -7.63 -10.17 0.27
CA SER A 162 -6.21 -10.06 -0.09
C SER A 162 -5.86 -10.95 -1.28
N GLU A 163 -6.24 -12.23 -1.23
CA GLU A 163 -6.01 -13.19 -2.31
C GLU A 163 -6.67 -12.77 -3.62
N ALA A 164 -7.90 -12.26 -3.58
CA ALA A 164 -8.60 -11.79 -4.78
C ALA A 164 -7.92 -10.56 -5.42
N VAL A 165 -7.35 -9.68 -4.60
CA VAL A 165 -6.56 -8.51 -5.04
C VAL A 165 -5.23 -8.97 -5.65
N GLU A 166 -4.49 -9.85 -4.95
CA GLU A 166 -3.20 -10.39 -5.40
C GLU A 166 -3.31 -11.14 -6.73
N GLN A 167 -4.37 -11.93 -6.89
CA GLN A 167 -4.66 -12.65 -8.13
C GLN A 167 -5.22 -11.75 -9.25
N ARG A 168 -5.42 -10.45 -8.98
CA ARG A 168 -6.03 -9.46 -9.89
C ARG A 168 -7.36 -9.93 -10.47
N GLN A 169 -8.15 -10.67 -9.68
CA GLN A 169 -9.42 -11.21 -10.12
C GLN A 169 -10.57 -10.24 -9.91
N ILE A 170 -10.40 -9.22 -9.08
CA ILE A 170 -11.47 -8.28 -8.76
C ILE A 170 -11.81 -7.33 -9.90
N LYS A 171 -13.10 -7.04 -10.06
CA LYS A 171 -13.60 -6.09 -11.05
C LYS A 171 -14.79 -5.28 -10.52
N PRO A 172 -15.06 -4.08 -11.04
CA PRO A 172 -16.24 -3.32 -10.66
C PRO A 172 -17.53 -4.10 -10.91
N PHE A 173 -18.50 -3.98 -10.00
CA PHE A 173 -19.86 -4.45 -10.27
C PHE A 173 -20.48 -3.68 -11.44
N SER A 174 -21.27 -4.40 -12.24
CA SER A 174 -22.14 -3.84 -13.29
C SER A 174 -23.63 -3.91 -12.91
N ASP A 175 -23.92 -4.15 -11.63
CA ASP A 175 -25.26 -4.31 -11.09
C ASP A 175 -26.01 -2.95 -11.05
N PRO A 176 -27.31 -2.90 -11.40
CA PRO A 176 -28.18 -1.76 -11.18
C PRO A 176 -28.11 -1.11 -9.79
N ASP A 177 -27.79 -1.87 -8.73
CA ASP A 177 -27.64 -1.35 -7.36
C ASP A 177 -26.44 -0.40 -7.21
N TYR A 178 -25.45 -0.50 -8.09
CA TYR A 178 -24.26 0.35 -8.12
C TYR A 178 -24.27 1.41 -9.23
N ASP A 179 -25.41 1.55 -9.92
CA ASP A 179 -25.66 2.62 -10.89
C ASP A 179 -25.60 3.97 -10.20
N ILE A 180 -24.63 4.79 -10.61
CA ILE A 180 -24.42 6.12 -10.07
C ILE A 180 -25.64 7.03 -10.30
N SER A 181 -26.48 6.75 -11.29
CA SER A 181 -27.69 7.52 -11.61
C SER A 181 -28.76 7.44 -10.52
N ARG A 182 -28.73 6.40 -9.67
CA ARG A 182 -29.69 6.19 -8.56
C ARG A 182 -29.18 6.72 -7.22
N MET A 183 -27.91 7.11 -7.15
CA MET A 183 -27.31 7.62 -5.91
C MET A 183 -27.97 8.92 -5.43
N PHE A 184 -27.72 9.28 -4.17
CA PHE A 184 -28.19 10.52 -3.55
C PHE A 184 -29.71 10.72 -3.62
N GLY A 185 -30.47 9.67 -3.27
CA GLY A 185 -31.93 9.71 -3.26
C GLY A 185 -32.57 9.81 -4.64
N GLY A 186 -31.88 9.33 -5.69
CA GLY A 186 -32.36 9.38 -7.08
C GLY A 186 -32.00 10.65 -7.84
N SER A 187 -31.26 11.59 -7.24
CA SER A 187 -30.71 12.76 -7.97
C SER A 187 -29.52 12.39 -8.87
N GLY A 188 -28.96 11.20 -8.66
CA GLY A 188 -27.81 10.70 -9.39
C GLY A 188 -26.50 11.35 -8.96
N ALA A 189 -25.40 10.67 -9.23
CA ALA A 189 -24.05 11.17 -8.97
C ALA A 189 -23.32 11.53 -10.26
N LYS A 190 -22.41 12.49 -10.15
CA LYS A 190 -21.44 12.84 -11.18
C LYS A 190 -20.02 12.77 -10.62
N VAL A 191 -19.07 12.46 -11.50
CA VAL A 191 -17.63 12.50 -11.19
C VAL A 191 -17.16 13.95 -11.19
N THR A 192 -16.40 14.36 -10.18
CA THR A 192 -15.83 15.70 -10.08
C THR A 192 -14.36 15.65 -9.66
N THR A 193 -13.67 16.78 -9.79
CA THR A 193 -12.38 17.02 -9.13
C THR A 193 -12.57 18.12 -8.10
N ILE A 194 -12.06 17.92 -6.88
CA ILE A 194 -12.06 18.98 -5.87
C ILE A 194 -10.89 19.92 -6.18
N PRO A 195 -11.09 21.25 -6.26
CA PRO A 195 -9.99 22.17 -6.49
C PRO A 195 -9.08 22.26 -5.26
N PRO A 196 -7.80 22.64 -5.44
CA PRO A 196 -6.92 22.88 -4.31
C PRO A 196 -7.44 24.02 -3.41
N PRO A 197 -7.16 23.97 -2.11
CA PRO A 197 -7.58 25.02 -1.18
C PRO A 197 -7.04 26.38 -1.62
N LYS A 198 -7.91 27.40 -1.58
CA LYS A 198 -7.51 28.77 -1.93
C LYS A 198 -6.49 29.26 -0.90
N PRO A 199 -5.36 29.85 -1.32
CA PRO A 199 -4.39 30.41 -0.38
C PRO A 199 -5.07 31.51 0.46
N PRO A 200 -4.62 31.71 1.71
CA PRO A 200 -5.20 32.73 2.57
C PRO A 200 -5.15 34.09 1.87
N SER A 201 -6.30 34.76 1.80
CA SER A 201 -6.40 36.07 1.17
C SER A 201 -5.60 37.11 1.96
N TYR A 202 -4.56 37.69 1.34
CA TYR A 202 -3.76 38.79 1.89
C TYR A 202 -4.60 40.01 2.31
N LYS A 203 -5.81 40.18 1.75
CA LYS A 203 -6.73 41.29 2.09
C LYS A 203 -7.23 41.24 3.54
N ASN A 204 -7.14 40.09 4.22
CA ASN A 204 -7.49 39.97 5.63
C ASN A 204 -6.30 40.20 6.57
N ALA A 205 -5.05 40.12 6.08
CA ALA A 205 -3.85 40.42 6.86
C ALA A 205 -3.65 41.94 7.08
N THR A 206 -4.26 42.76 6.22
CA THR A 206 -4.24 44.24 6.29
C THR A 206 -5.53 44.82 6.88
N ARG A 207 -6.49 43.99 7.27
CA ARG A 207 -7.74 44.42 7.94
C ARG A 207 -7.57 44.52 9.45
N SER A 208 -6.43 45.06 9.90
CA SER A 208 -6.38 45.79 11.16
C SER A 208 -7.20 47.06 10.96
N GLN A 209 -8.51 46.97 11.21
CA GLN A 209 -9.29 48.19 11.42
C GLN A 209 -8.57 48.99 12.52
N PRO A 210 -8.27 50.29 12.30
CA PRO A 210 -7.89 51.15 13.41
C PRO A 210 -9.01 51.03 14.45
N PRO A 211 -8.71 50.80 15.73
CA PRO A 211 -9.76 50.75 16.74
C PRO A 211 -10.57 52.04 16.65
N SER A 212 -11.89 51.89 16.48
CA SER A 212 -12.84 53.01 16.50
C SER A 212 -12.61 53.84 17.75
N ASN A 213 -12.33 55.13 17.58
CA ASN A 213 -12.17 56.10 18.66
C ASN A 213 -13.51 56.29 19.39
N ALA A 214 -13.87 55.36 20.26
CA ALA A 214 -14.84 55.59 21.33
C ALA A 214 -14.07 56.22 22.52
N PRO A 215 -14.58 57.30 23.14
CA PRO A 215 -13.89 57.97 24.23
C PRO A 215 -14.02 57.14 25.51
N SER A 216 -13.11 56.18 25.70
CA SER A 216 -13.02 55.35 26.90
C SER A 216 -12.08 56.00 27.92
N ASN A 217 -12.65 56.84 28.79
CA ASN A 217 -12.06 57.27 30.06
C ASN A 217 -11.92 56.06 31.00
N ARG A 218 -10.96 55.17 30.75
CA ARG A 218 -10.46 54.20 31.73
C ARG A 218 -9.01 53.88 31.39
N LYS A 219 -8.09 54.57 32.07
CA LYS A 219 -6.66 54.25 32.08
C LYS A 219 -6.50 52.81 32.57
N ARG A 220 -6.24 51.86 31.67
CA ARG A 220 -5.67 50.57 32.03
C ARG A 220 -4.14 50.76 32.19
N PRO A 221 -3.50 50.16 33.20
CA PRO A 221 -2.06 50.12 33.28
C PRO A 221 -1.51 49.48 32.00
N ARG A 222 -0.49 50.10 31.40
CA ARG A 222 0.25 49.49 30.30
C ARG A 222 0.94 48.25 30.86
N GLN A 223 0.60 47.08 30.32
CA GLN A 223 1.38 45.88 30.52
C GLN A 223 2.55 45.99 29.54
N ASP A 224 3.70 46.43 30.05
CA ASP A 224 4.94 46.45 29.28
C ASP A 224 5.23 45.01 28.82
N SER A 225 5.56 44.87 27.54
CA SER A 225 5.88 43.61 26.88
C SER A 225 7.06 42.92 27.59
N HIS A 226 6.81 41.72 28.11
CA HIS A 226 7.79 40.86 28.78
C HIS A 226 8.98 40.53 27.83
N PRO A 227 10.21 41.01 28.10
CA PRO A 227 11.41 40.68 27.31
C PRO A 227 11.77 39.19 27.31
N GLU A 228 11.25 38.42 28.26
CA GLU A 228 11.44 36.97 28.39
C GLU A 228 10.83 36.19 27.23
N PHE A 229 9.74 36.68 26.61
CA PHE A 229 9.11 36.02 25.47
C PHE A 229 9.98 36.14 24.21
N PHE A 230 10.60 37.30 24.00
CA PHE A 230 11.52 37.52 22.88
C PHE A 230 12.79 36.68 23.03
N ASN A 231 13.35 36.57 24.24
CA ASN A 231 14.52 35.74 24.49
C ASN A 231 14.21 34.25 24.28
N GLN A 232 13.06 33.76 24.74
CA GLN A 232 12.64 32.37 24.50
C GLN A 232 12.43 32.06 23.01
N PHE A 233 12.00 33.04 22.22
CA PHE A 233 11.85 32.87 20.78
C PHE A 233 13.21 32.74 20.09
N TRP A 234 14.18 33.59 20.45
CA TRP A 234 15.54 33.52 19.94
C TRP A 234 16.27 32.23 20.34
N ASP A 235 16.11 31.78 21.60
CA ASP A 235 16.69 30.52 22.07
C ASP A 235 16.15 29.31 21.27
N LYS A 236 14.85 29.31 20.97
CA LYS A 236 14.23 28.25 20.15
C LYS A 236 14.72 28.29 18.70
N LEU A 237 14.91 29.48 18.15
CA LEU A 237 15.42 29.65 16.79
C LEU A 237 16.87 29.14 16.68
N GLN A 238 17.74 29.54 17.61
CA GLN A 238 19.13 29.08 17.66
C GLN A 238 19.24 27.56 17.85
N LYS A 239 18.34 26.98 18.66
CA LYS A 239 18.27 25.52 18.84
C LYS A 239 17.78 24.78 17.59
N LEU A 240 16.91 25.40 16.78
CA LEU A 240 16.48 24.85 15.50
C LEU A 240 17.60 24.92 14.46
N GLU A 241 18.32 26.04 14.39
CA GLU A 241 19.49 26.19 13.51
C GLU A 241 20.56 25.15 13.82
N SER A 242 20.93 24.98 15.10
CA SER A 242 21.89 23.93 15.50
C SER A 242 21.43 22.52 15.12
N LYS A 243 20.13 22.21 15.27
CA LYS A 243 19.60 20.91 14.84
C LYS A 243 19.65 20.71 13.32
N VAL A 244 19.47 21.78 12.55
CA VAL A 244 19.58 21.72 11.08
C VAL A 244 21.03 21.44 10.69
N ASP A 245 21.99 22.11 11.33
CA ASP A 245 23.42 21.86 11.07
C ASP A 245 23.82 20.43 11.44
N ASP A 246 23.37 19.91 12.58
CA ASP A 246 23.60 18.52 12.99
C ASP A 246 23.01 17.52 11.98
N LEU A 247 21.76 17.75 11.55
CA LEU A 247 21.10 16.91 10.56
C LEU A 247 21.79 16.97 9.20
N GLN A 248 22.34 18.13 8.80
CA GLN A 248 23.11 18.25 7.57
C GLN A 248 24.43 17.46 7.64
N ALA A 249 25.12 17.51 8.78
CA ALA A 249 26.34 16.73 9.01
C ALA A 249 26.07 15.22 8.97
N ASP A 250 25.01 14.76 9.65
CA ASP A 250 24.60 13.36 9.65
C ASP A 250 24.21 12.88 8.25
N ASN A 251 23.48 13.70 7.48
CA ASN A 251 23.09 13.36 6.12
C ASN A 251 24.32 13.26 5.18
N ALA A 252 25.31 14.15 5.36
CA ALA A 252 26.56 14.07 4.62
C ALA A 252 27.33 12.77 4.94
N ARG A 253 27.37 12.38 6.22
CA ARG A 253 27.99 11.11 6.65
C ARG A 253 27.26 9.89 6.10
N LEU A 254 25.93 9.84 6.18
CA LEU A 254 25.12 8.75 5.64
C LEU A 254 25.28 8.60 4.12
N ARG A 255 25.48 9.70 3.39
CA ARG A 255 25.78 9.67 1.95
C ARG A 255 27.16 9.08 1.67
N ALA A 256 28.17 9.42 2.47
CA ALA A 256 29.50 8.83 2.35
C ALA A 256 29.49 7.32 2.63
N ASP A 257 28.80 6.89 3.69
CA ASP A 257 28.66 5.48 4.05
C ASP A 257 27.91 4.68 2.96
N ASN A 258 26.83 5.25 2.41
CA ASN A 258 26.12 4.65 1.28
C ASN A 258 26.99 4.52 0.02
N ALA A 259 27.85 5.50 -0.26
CA ALA A 259 28.78 5.41 -1.39
C ALA A 259 29.79 4.27 -1.19
N GLN A 260 30.35 4.12 0.02
CA GLN A 260 31.26 3.01 0.32
C GLN A 260 30.57 1.64 0.27
N LEU A 261 29.33 1.54 0.74
CA LEU A 261 28.57 0.29 0.67
C LEU A 261 28.28 -0.11 -0.77
N LYS A 262 27.90 0.85 -1.63
CA LYS A 262 27.71 0.59 -3.07
C LYS A 262 28.98 0.08 -3.73
N GLU A 263 30.13 0.67 -3.43
CA GLU A 263 31.41 0.21 -3.98
C GLU A 263 31.77 -1.21 -3.50
N LYS A 264 31.49 -1.53 -2.23
CA LYS A 264 31.70 -2.88 -1.69
C LYS A 264 30.78 -3.91 -2.36
N VAL A 265 29.52 -3.56 -2.59
CA VAL A 265 28.56 -4.43 -3.29
C VAL A 265 29.04 -4.69 -4.71
N GLU A 266 29.40 -3.66 -5.48
CA GLU A 266 29.91 -3.84 -6.85
C GLU A 266 31.16 -4.72 -6.89
N ARG A 267 32.06 -4.56 -5.92
CA ARG A 267 33.27 -5.40 -5.80
C ARG A 267 32.94 -6.86 -5.49
N LEU A 268 31.95 -7.11 -4.65
CA LEU A 268 31.50 -8.46 -4.32
C LEU A 268 30.75 -9.10 -5.49
N GLU A 269 29.90 -8.34 -6.19
CA GLU A 269 29.21 -8.78 -7.40
C GLU A 269 30.20 -9.22 -8.47
N LYS A 270 31.22 -8.40 -8.78
CA LYS A 270 32.31 -8.80 -9.72
C LYS A 270 33.07 -10.04 -9.27
N LYS A 271 33.23 -10.24 -7.96
CA LYS A 271 33.91 -11.42 -7.42
C LYS A 271 33.04 -12.67 -7.52
N CYS A 272 31.73 -12.54 -7.33
CA CYS A 272 30.76 -13.61 -7.52
C CYS A 272 30.59 -13.97 -8.99
N GLU A 273 30.53 -12.98 -9.89
CA GLU A 273 30.51 -13.21 -11.35
C GLU A 273 31.79 -13.90 -11.84
N GLY A 274 32.94 -13.61 -11.22
CA GLY A 274 34.20 -14.31 -11.50
C GLY A 274 34.32 -15.71 -10.88
N LEU A 275 33.32 -16.17 -10.11
CA LEU A 275 33.38 -17.40 -9.33
C LEU A 275 32.41 -18.51 -9.77
N GLU A 276 31.83 -18.47 -10.97
CA GLU A 276 31.09 -19.65 -11.48
C GLU A 276 31.24 -19.90 -13.00
N PRO A 277 31.19 -21.18 -13.46
CA PRO A 277 30.27 -22.17 -12.92
C PRO A 277 30.89 -23.47 -12.37
N VAL A 278 30.29 -23.89 -11.25
CA VAL A 278 30.27 -25.27 -10.74
C VAL A 278 29.80 -26.27 -11.82
N ASP A 279 29.10 -25.79 -12.87
CA ASP A 279 28.68 -26.60 -14.03
C ASP A 279 29.81 -27.34 -14.74
N ALA A 280 31.04 -26.80 -14.77
CA ALA A 280 32.16 -27.49 -15.41
C ALA A 280 32.66 -28.68 -14.58
N GLU A 281 32.70 -28.53 -13.26
CA GLU A 281 33.06 -29.63 -12.35
C GLU A 281 31.90 -30.63 -12.21
N GLU A 282 30.65 -30.15 -12.23
CA GLU A 282 29.45 -30.98 -12.18
C GLU A 282 29.26 -31.80 -13.46
N ALA A 283 29.57 -31.23 -14.63
CA ALA A 283 29.61 -31.99 -15.89
C ALA A 283 30.64 -33.14 -15.85
N VAL A 284 31.84 -32.88 -15.33
CA VAL A 284 32.88 -33.92 -15.17
C VAL A 284 32.45 -34.98 -14.16
N ILE A 285 31.78 -34.59 -13.08
CA ILE A 285 31.25 -35.53 -12.08
C ILE A 285 30.14 -36.42 -12.67
N ILE A 286 29.27 -35.86 -13.52
CA ILE A 286 28.23 -36.63 -14.23
C ILE A 286 28.88 -37.65 -15.18
N GLU A 287 29.88 -37.23 -15.96
CA GLU A 287 30.58 -38.11 -16.92
C GLU A 287 31.28 -39.28 -16.20
N ILE A 288 31.97 -39.00 -15.08
CA ILE A 288 32.61 -40.03 -14.24
C ILE A 288 31.58 -41.00 -13.65
N ARG A 289 30.39 -40.51 -13.28
CA ARG A 289 29.33 -41.35 -12.72
C ARG A 289 28.72 -42.30 -13.75
N ASP A 290 28.58 -41.85 -14.99
CA ASP A 290 28.11 -42.67 -16.10
C ASP A 290 29.13 -43.76 -16.46
N ASP A 291 30.42 -43.41 -16.48
CA ASP A 291 31.51 -44.37 -16.69
C ASP A 291 31.56 -45.46 -15.60
N ILE A 292 31.41 -45.06 -14.33
CA ILE A 292 31.34 -46.01 -13.21
C ILE A 292 30.15 -46.96 -13.36
N SER A 293 28.98 -46.44 -13.75
CA SER A 293 27.77 -47.26 -13.94
C SER A 293 27.93 -48.25 -15.09
N SER A 294 28.59 -47.84 -16.17
CA SER A 294 28.93 -48.69 -17.32
C SER A 294 29.93 -49.78 -16.92
N LEU A 295 30.95 -49.44 -16.15
CA LEU A 295 31.93 -50.39 -15.63
C LEU A 295 31.30 -51.40 -14.68
N ASP A 296 30.43 -50.96 -13.78
CA ASP A 296 29.69 -51.84 -12.85
C ASP A 296 28.83 -52.85 -13.63
N HIS A 297 28.13 -52.41 -14.68
CA HIS A 297 27.37 -53.31 -15.53
C HIS A 297 28.25 -54.35 -16.23
N ARG A 298 29.42 -53.94 -16.75
CA ARG A 298 30.38 -54.85 -17.39
C ARG A 298 30.99 -55.85 -16.40
N VAL A 299 31.34 -55.40 -15.20
CA VAL A 299 31.85 -56.27 -14.13
C VAL A 299 30.77 -57.28 -13.75
N LYS A 300 29.53 -56.83 -13.59
CA LYS A 300 28.40 -57.72 -13.29
C LYS A 300 28.15 -58.75 -14.39
N CYS A 301 28.26 -58.39 -15.67
CA CYS A 301 28.18 -59.36 -16.77
C CYS A 301 29.30 -60.40 -16.74
N ILE A 302 30.49 -60.04 -16.24
CA ILE A 302 31.62 -60.97 -16.11
C ILE A 302 31.45 -61.87 -14.87
N GLU A 303 30.92 -61.32 -13.77
CA GLU A 303 30.61 -62.08 -12.55
C GLU A 303 29.41 -63.03 -12.75
N ASP A 304 28.42 -62.63 -13.56
CA ASP A 304 27.24 -63.43 -13.89
C ASP A 304 27.48 -64.42 -15.03
N ALA A 305 28.60 -64.31 -15.76
CA ALA A 305 29.03 -65.32 -16.72
C ALA A 305 29.35 -66.59 -15.93
N ARG A 306 28.57 -67.65 -16.16
CA ARG A 306 28.75 -68.92 -15.45
C ARG A 306 30.02 -69.59 -15.95
N ASP A 307 30.66 -70.39 -15.10
CA ASP A 307 31.79 -71.25 -15.48
C ASP A 307 31.48 -72.11 -16.74
N GLU A 308 30.21 -72.41 -17.00
CA GLU A 308 29.72 -73.09 -18.21
C GLU A 308 29.99 -72.30 -19.50
N ASP A 309 29.84 -70.96 -19.51
CA ASP A 309 30.09 -70.12 -20.69
C ASP A 309 31.61 -70.00 -20.98
N LEU A 310 32.44 -70.10 -19.94
CA LEU A 310 33.90 -70.16 -20.06
C LEU A 310 34.39 -71.53 -20.53
N GLU A 311 33.71 -72.62 -20.17
CA GLU A 311 33.97 -73.96 -20.69
C GLU A 311 33.65 -74.07 -22.18
N ASP A 312 32.52 -73.52 -22.65
CA ASP A 312 32.15 -73.51 -24.07
C ASP A 312 33.17 -72.75 -24.95
N ILE A 313 33.67 -71.61 -24.44
CA ILE A 313 34.72 -70.84 -25.13
C ILE A 313 36.03 -71.61 -25.15
N LYS A 314 36.39 -72.28 -24.05
CA LYS A 314 37.60 -73.10 -23.95
C LYS A 314 37.52 -74.30 -24.90
N GLU A 315 36.39 -75.00 -24.94
CA GLU A 315 36.15 -76.15 -25.82
C GLU A 315 36.20 -75.73 -27.29
N GLY A 316 35.60 -74.59 -27.66
CA GLY A 316 35.71 -74.03 -29.01
C GLY A 316 37.15 -73.67 -29.43
N VAL A 317 37.98 -73.16 -28.52
CA VAL A 317 39.40 -72.89 -28.79
C VAL A 317 40.21 -74.18 -28.91
N PHE A 318 39.92 -75.20 -28.10
CA PHE A 318 40.58 -76.51 -28.21
C PHE A 318 40.21 -77.22 -29.51
N ASP A 319 38.96 -77.15 -29.96
CA ASP A 319 38.51 -77.72 -31.24
C ASP A 319 39.15 -77.02 -32.44
N GLU A 320 39.32 -75.70 -32.40
CA GLU A 320 39.99 -74.91 -33.44
C GLU A 320 41.50 -75.25 -33.49
N LEU A 321 42.15 -75.43 -32.34
CA LEU A 321 43.55 -75.88 -32.26
C LEU A 321 43.71 -77.31 -32.74
N ALA A 322 42.80 -78.22 -32.39
CA ALA A 322 42.80 -79.61 -32.83
C ALA A 322 42.58 -79.71 -34.34
N LYS A 323 41.68 -78.91 -34.92
CA LYS A 323 41.49 -78.80 -36.38
C LYS A 323 42.76 -78.34 -37.09
N ARG A 324 43.50 -77.38 -36.52
CA ARG A 324 44.78 -76.92 -37.10
C ARG A 324 45.91 -77.94 -36.96
N LEU A 325 45.83 -78.83 -35.97
CA LEU A 325 46.81 -79.91 -35.75
C LEU A 325 46.55 -81.15 -36.61
N ILE A 326 45.29 -81.42 -36.98
CA ILE A 326 44.88 -82.59 -37.77
C ILE A 326 44.73 -82.24 -39.26
N GLY A 327 44.51 -80.96 -39.60
CA GLY A 327 44.38 -80.46 -40.96
C GLY A 327 45.67 -79.91 -41.60
N GLY A 328 46.84 -80.24 -41.05
CA GLY A 328 48.17 -79.88 -41.59
C GLY A 328 48.79 -80.99 -42.42
#